data_AF-A0A9P9M8M0-F1
#
_entry.id   AF-A0A9P9M8M0-F1
#
_cell.length_a   1.000
_cell.length_b   1.000
_cell.length_c   1.000
_cell.angle_alpha   90.00
_cell.angle_beta   90.00
_cell.angle_gamma   90.00
#
_symmetry.space_group_name_H-M   'P 1'
#
loop_
_entity.id
_entity.type
_entity.pdbx_description
1 polymer ?
#
loop_
_entity_poly.entity_id
_entity_poly.type
_entity_poly.pdbx_seq_one_letter_code
_entity_poly.pdbx_strand_id
1 'polypeptide(L)'
;MYNPIPKKLRLRGHTLPYGYSQGAYVVGDIFAGGGGTFGDYVQDSNQGLDVTSAAGKRVAAVIMWGLKRHTASQPYNKFSSAEKNGSYPCLNKELEALEKWKSVLIDYCVVTDPNCAGGNVNEDHWNYFELYSEEAAKWVTSQVEGNVTVTSLGTSGSSSVINISTQTTTLPSTAATAMSGTSPSSFGSAASTSYPVKSSGTGGGRIVSCLYLKRFL
;
A
#
# COMPACT_ATOMS: atom_id res chain seq x y z
N MET A 1 -10.51 -15.38 51.15
CA MET A 1 -10.82 -14.29 50.21
C MET A 1 -10.03 -14.54 48.93
N TYR A 2 -10.70 -15.00 47.87
CA TYR A 2 -10.06 -15.24 46.58
C TYR A 2 -10.07 -13.93 45.80
N ASN A 3 -8.90 -13.32 45.62
CA ASN A 3 -8.78 -12.09 44.84
C ASN A 3 -8.69 -12.50 43.36
N PRO A 4 -9.70 -12.22 42.52
CA PRO A 4 -9.63 -12.62 41.12
C PRO A 4 -8.47 -11.87 40.45
N ILE A 5 -7.57 -12.65 39.84
CA ILE A 5 -6.48 -12.16 39.00
C ILE A 5 -7.09 -11.20 37.96
N PRO A 6 -6.61 -9.95 37.84
CA PRO A 6 -7.14 -9.02 36.86
C PRO A 6 -6.97 -9.65 35.48
N LYS A 7 -8.07 -9.77 34.74
CA LYS A 7 -8.07 -10.24 33.34
C LYS A 7 -7.06 -9.38 32.60
N LYS A 8 -5.90 -9.96 32.29
CA LYS A 8 -4.84 -9.34 31.48
C LYS A 8 -5.53 -8.67 30.29
N LEU A 9 -5.40 -7.35 30.16
CA LEU A 9 -5.84 -6.62 28.97
C LEU A 9 -5.16 -7.29 27.78
N ARG A 10 -5.93 -8.12 27.05
CA ARG A 10 -5.40 -8.84 25.90
C ARG A 10 -5.35 -7.82 24.78
N LEU A 11 -4.19 -7.17 24.60
CA LEU A 11 -3.90 -6.38 23.41
C LEU A 11 -4.26 -7.24 22.20
N ARG A 12 -5.31 -6.85 21.47
CA ARG A 12 -5.71 -7.52 20.25
C ARG A 12 -4.67 -7.13 19.19
N GLY A 13 -4.00 -8.11 18.60
CA GLY A 13 -3.05 -7.85 17.53
C GLY A 13 -3.77 -7.36 16.28
N HIS A 14 -3.26 -6.29 15.68
CA HIS A 14 -3.67 -5.82 14.36
C HIS A 14 -2.94 -6.63 13.28
N THR A 15 -3.63 -6.84 12.16
CA THR A 15 -3.08 -7.46 10.95
C THR A 15 -2.97 -6.37 9.88
N LEU A 16 -1.82 -6.32 9.21
CA LEU A 16 -1.47 -5.29 8.22
C LEU A 16 -0.95 -5.95 6.93
N PRO A 17 -1.80 -6.56 6.09
CA PRO A 17 -1.34 -7.16 4.86
C PRO A 17 -0.82 -6.10 3.90
N TYR A 18 0.32 -6.36 3.28
CA TYR A 18 0.86 -5.53 2.22
C TYR A 18 1.35 -6.40 1.08
N GLY A 19 1.20 -5.93 -0.15
CA GLY A 19 1.62 -6.64 -1.34
C GLY A 19 2.16 -5.69 -2.39
N TYR A 20 3.17 -6.15 -3.13
CA TYR A 20 3.82 -5.39 -4.20
C TYR A 20 3.84 -6.19 -5.49
N SER A 21 3.53 -5.54 -6.60
CA SER A 21 3.48 -6.16 -7.93
C SER A 21 2.59 -7.41 -7.93
N GLN A 22 3.09 -8.59 -8.29
CA GLN A 22 2.34 -9.85 -8.16
C GLN A 22 1.91 -10.16 -6.72
N GLY A 23 2.66 -9.73 -5.70
CA GLY A 23 2.24 -9.86 -4.31
C GLY A 23 1.00 -9.02 -3.97
N ALA A 24 0.82 -7.88 -4.62
CA ALA A 24 -0.40 -7.08 -4.49
C ALA A 24 -1.62 -7.85 -5.05
N TYR A 25 -1.41 -8.65 -6.09
CA TYR A 25 -2.43 -9.53 -6.66
C TYR A 25 -2.92 -10.56 -5.64
N VAL A 26 -1.98 -11.23 -4.97
CA VAL A 26 -2.29 -12.22 -3.91
C VAL A 26 -3.02 -11.57 -2.75
N VAL A 27 -2.58 -10.37 -2.33
CA VAL A 27 -3.29 -9.60 -1.29
C VAL A 27 -4.70 -9.23 -1.76
N GLY A 28 -4.85 -8.75 -2.99
CA GLY A 28 -6.14 -8.50 -3.63
C GLY A 28 -7.05 -9.72 -3.54
N ASP A 29 -6.57 -10.90 -3.93
CA ASP A 29 -7.34 -12.15 -3.89
C ASP A 29 -7.75 -12.57 -2.47
N ILE A 30 -6.91 -12.32 -1.46
CA ILE A 30 -7.28 -12.59 -0.06
C ILE A 30 -8.52 -11.79 0.33
N PHE A 31 -8.65 -10.55 -0.13
CA PHE A 31 -9.72 -9.63 0.27
C PHE A 31 -10.94 -9.66 -0.66
N ALA A 32 -10.69 -9.77 -1.96
CA ALA A 32 -11.67 -9.69 -3.03
C ALA A 32 -12.23 -11.07 -3.42
N GLY A 33 -11.46 -12.13 -3.13
CA GLY A 33 -11.57 -13.41 -3.80
C GLY A 33 -10.80 -13.39 -5.12
N GLY A 34 -10.47 -14.57 -5.61
CA GLY A 34 -9.74 -14.80 -6.83
C GLY A 34 -10.64 -15.20 -8.00
N GLY A 35 -9.99 -15.54 -9.10
CA GLY A 35 -10.61 -15.92 -10.37
C GLY A 35 -10.00 -15.14 -11.52
N GLY A 36 -10.50 -15.29 -12.74
CA GLY A 36 -10.01 -14.52 -13.89
C GLY A 36 -8.64 -14.99 -14.39
N THR A 37 -7.97 -14.11 -15.13
CA THR A 37 -6.75 -14.47 -15.88
C THR A 37 -5.56 -13.57 -15.52
N PHE A 38 -4.37 -14.16 -15.55
CA PHE A 38 -3.10 -13.45 -15.43
C PHE A 38 -2.15 -13.97 -16.51
N GLY A 39 -1.97 -13.22 -17.59
CA GLY A 39 -1.31 -13.75 -18.78
C GLY A 39 -2.06 -14.99 -19.29
N ASP A 40 -1.32 -16.09 -19.46
CA ASP A 40 -1.87 -17.37 -19.95
C ASP A 40 -2.46 -18.25 -18.82
N TYR A 41 -2.41 -17.78 -17.57
CA TYR A 41 -2.89 -18.53 -16.42
C TYR A 41 -4.34 -18.16 -16.12
N VAL A 42 -5.18 -19.18 -15.91
CA VAL A 42 -6.55 -19.04 -15.40
C VAL A 42 -6.53 -19.42 -13.92
N GLN A 43 -7.02 -18.53 -13.07
CA GLN A 43 -7.13 -18.78 -11.65
C GLN A 43 -8.53 -19.28 -11.30
N ASP A 44 -8.59 -20.30 -10.44
CA ASP A 44 -9.86 -20.78 -9.89
C ASP A 44 -10.49 -19.71 -8.98
N SER A 45 -11.82 -19.63 -9.00
CA SER A 45 -12.53 -18.72 -8.12
C SER A 45 -12.48 -19.17 -6.66
N ASN A 46 -12.24 -18.24 -5.75
CA ASN A 46 -12.47 -18.42 -4.33
C ASN A 46 -13.21 -17.21 -3.74
N GLN A 47 -13.69 -17.33 -2.51
CA GLN A 47 -14.31 -16.23 -1.79
C GLN A 47 -13.25 -15.36 -1.12
N GLY A 48 -13.45 -14.04 -1.16
CA GLY A 48 -12.65 -13.10 -0.38
C GLY A 48 -12.90 -13.21 1.11
N LEU A 49 -11.98 -12.65 1.89
CA LEU A 49 -12.08 -12.57 3.34
C LEU A 49 -13.35 -11.82 3.75
N ASP A 50 -14.16 -12.47 4.57
CA ASP A 50 -15.32 -11.82 5.18
C ASP A 50 -14.87 -10.75 6.19
N VAL A 51 -15.21 -9.50 5.91
CA VAL A 51 -14.93 -8.32 6.75
C VAL A 51 -15.51 -8.46 8.17
N THR A 52 -16.58 -9.23 8.34
CA THR A 52 -17.23 -9.45 9.64
C THR A 52 -16.65 -10.61 10.44
N SER A 53 -15.79 -11.43 9.81
CA SER A 53 -15.14 -12.57 10.45
C SER A 53 -14.16 -12.14 11.56
N ALA A 54 -13.75 -13.09 12.41
CA ALA A 54 -12.77 -12.82 13.46
C ALA A 54 -11.40 -12.39 12.90
N ALA A 55 -11.04 -12.84 11.69
CA ALA A 55 -9.84 -12.41 10.98
C ALA A 55 -10.04 -11.04 10.35
N GLY A 56 -11.19 -10.80 9.70
CA GLY A 56 -11.48 -9.53 9.05
C GLY A 56 -11.51 -8.35 10.01
N LYS A 57 -12.09 -8.54 11.21
CA LYS A 57 -12.11 -7.55 12.30
C LYS A 57 -10.73 -7.20 12.89
N ARG A 58 -9.66 -7.90 12.49
CA ARG A 58 -8.28 -7.61 12.94
C ARG A 58 -7.48 -6.84 11.90
N VAL A 59 -7.98 -6.72 10.67
CA VAL A 59 -7.31 -5.99 9.61
C VAL A 59 -7.44 -4.50 9.91
N ALA A 60 -6.31 -3.87 10.20
CA ALA A 60 -6.27 -2.43 10.46
C ALA A 60 -5.89 -1.64 9.21
N ALA A 61 -5.10 -2.23 8.32
CA ALA A 61 -4.72 -1.61 7.05
C ALA A 61 -4.38 -2.69 6.02
N VAL A 62 -4.59 -2.38 4.74
CA VAL A 62 -4.22 -3.18 3.57
C VAL A 62 -3.55 -2.25 2.58
N ILE A 63 -2.34 -2.62 2.13
CA ILE A 63 -1.63 -1.85 1.10
C ILE A 63 -1.32 -2.71 -0.11
N MET A 64 -1.67 -2.22 -1.28
CA MET A 64 -1.31 -2.80 -2.57
C MET A 64 -0.46 -1.79 -3.33
N TRP A 65 0.64 -2.25 -3.93
CA TRP A 65 1.56 -1.42 -4.70
C TRP A 65 1.73 -2.00 -6.10
N GLY A 66 1.58 -1.17 -7.13
CA GLY A 66 1.85 -1.60 -8.51
C GLY A 66 0.99 -2.79 -8.92
N LEU A 67 -0.25 -2.86 -8.45
CA LEU A 67 -1.16 -3.97 -8.69
C LEU A 67 -1.54 -4.02 -10.18
N LYS A 68 -1.25 -5.13 -10.85
CA LYS A 68 -1.69 -5.34 -12.25
C LYS A 68 -3.22 -5.36 -12.42
N ARG A 69 -3.95 -5.67 -11.36
CA ARG A 69 -5.42 -5.55 -11.28
C ARG A 69 -5.95 -4.19 -10.86
N HIS A 70 -5.11 -3.15 -10.82
CA HIS A 70 -5.59 -1.81 -10.56
C HIS A 70 -6.77 -1.50 -11.49
N THR A 71 -7.86 -1.02 -10.91
CA THR A 71 -9.07 -0.68 -11.67
C THR A 71 -9.40 0.78 -11.39
N ALA A 72 -9.76 1.50 -12.44
CA ALA A 72 -10.08 2.91 -12.36
C ALA A 72 -11.22 3.21 -11.38
N SER A 73 -11.21 4.44 -10.87
CA SER A 73 -12.30 5.09 -10.15
C SER A 73 -12.73 4.37 -8.86
N GLN A 74 -11.81 3.66 -8.20
CA GLN A 74 -12.07 3.05 -6.90
C GLN A 74 -11.71 4.00 -5.76
N PRO A 75 -12.49 4.05 -4.66
CA PRO A 75 -12.29 5.03 -3.59
C PRO A 75 -11.00 4.82 -2.80
N TYR A 76 -10.39 3.64 -2.93
CA TYR A 76 -9.13 3.27 -2.30
C TYR A 76 -7.90 3.51 -3.19
N ASN A 77 -8.07 3.96 -4.44
CA ASN A 77 -6.94 4.27 -5.31
C ASN A 77 -6.18 5.51 -4.82
N LYS A 78 -4.86 5.48 -4.93
CA LYS A 78 -3.98 6.61 -4.58
C LYS A 78 -2.99 6.89 -5.72
N PHE A 79 -2.46 8.12 -5.67
CA PHE A 79 -1.59 8.74 -6.67
C PHE A 79 -2.26 8.98 -8.03
N SER A 80 -1.44 9.17 -9.08
CA SER A 80 -1.83 9.75 -10.36
C SER A 80 -2.60 8.82 -11.30
N SER A 81 -2.67 7.51 -11.00
CA SER A 81 -3.39 6.54 -11.83
C SER A 81 -4.83 6.28 -11.40
N ALA A 82 -5.39 7.04 -10.45
CA ALA A 82 -6.68 6.71 -9.85
C ALA A 82 -7.82 6.45 -10.87
N GLU A 83 -7.73 7.07 -12.05
CA GLU A 83 -8.68 6.93 -13.17
C GLU A 83 -8.19 6.01 -14.31
N LYS A 84 -7.21 5.14 -14.06
CA LYS A 84 -6.62 4.22 -15.04
C LYS A 84 -6.79 2.77 -14.61
N ASN A 85 -6.86 1.89 -15.60
CA ASN A 85 -6.80 0.45 -15.39
C ASN A 85 -5.37 -0.03 -15.56
N GLY A 86 -5.01 -1.05 -14.79
CA GLY A 86 -3.84 -1.87 -15.02
C GLY A 86 -4.04 -2.86 -16.17
N SER A 87 -3.05 -3.72 -16.36
CA SER A 87 -3.05 -4.68 -17.46
C SER A 87 -4.12 -5.78 -17.32
N TYR A 88 -4.64 -6.02 -16.11
CA TYR A 88 -5.61 -7.07 -15.79
C TYR A 88 -6.64 -6.58 -14.76
N PRO A 89 -7.46 -5.55 -15.06
CA PRO A 89 -8.33 -4.91 -14.06
C PRO A 89 -9.23 -5.92 -13.33
N CYS A 90 -9.49 -5.66 -12.05
CA CYS A 90 -10.38 -6.47 -11.22
C CYS A 90 -11.75 -6.71 -11.89
N LEU A 91 -12.28 -7.92 -11.69
CA LEU A 91 -13.64 -8.29 -12.08
C LEU A 91 -14.66 -7.57 -11.18
N ASN A 92 -15.89 -7.37 -11.66
CA ASN A 92 -16.94 -6.67 -10.88
C ASN A 92 -17.16 -7.28 -9.48
N LYS A 93 -17.17 -8.61 -9.37
CA LYS A 93 -17.29 -9.31 -8.07
C LYS A 93 -16.15 -8.98 -7.10
N GLU A 94 -14.94 -8.76 -7.63
CA GLU A 94 -13.75 -8.45 -6.85
C GLU A 94 -13.83 -6.99 -6.38
N LEU A 95 -14.29 -6.07 -7.25
CA LEU A 95 -14.55 -4.68 -6.89
C LEU A 95 -15.60 -4.54 -5.79
N GLU A 96 -16.72 -5.26 -5.90
CA GLU A 96 -17.77 -5.31 -4.87
C GLU A 96 -17.26 -5.83 -3.52
N ALA A 97 -16.31 -6.77 -3.55
CA ALA A 97 -15.69 -7.29 -2.35
C ALA A 97 -14.67 -6.30 -1.75
N LEU A 98 -13.82 -5.67 -2.57
CA LEU A 98 -12.83 -4.67 -2.15
C LEU A 98 -13.49 -3.38 -1.63
N GLU A 99 -14.65 -3.00 -2.15
CA GLU A 99 -15.42 -1.84 -1.68
C GLU A 99 -15.76 -1.92 -0.18
N LYS A 100 -15.92 -3.14 0.35
CA LYS A 100 -16.16 -3.39 1.78
C LYS A 100 -14.95 -3.04 2.65
N TRP A 101 -13.77 -2.94 2.05
CA TRP A 101 -12.49 -2.66 2.70
C TRP A 101 -12.00 -1.23 2.51
N LYS A 102 -12.73 -0.39 1.77
CA LYS A 102 -12.29 0.96 1.37
C LYS A 102 -11.82 1.89 2.49
N SER A 103 -12.26 1.67 3.73
CA SER A 103 -11.85 2.48 4.88
C SER A 103 -10.43 2.15 5.37
N VAL A 104 -9.94 0.94 5.08
CA VAL A 104 -8.66 0.41 5.55
C VAL A 104 -7.79 -0.12 4.41
N LEU A 105 -8.16 0.10 3.15
CA LEU A 105 -7.43 -0.39 1.98
C LEU A 105 -6.94 0.78 1.14
N ILE A 106 -5.69 0.69 0.69
CA ILE A 106 -5.13 1.55 -0.35
C ILE A 106 -4.50 0.71 -1.45
N ASP A 107 -4.75 1.12 -2.69
CA ASP A 107 -4.01 0.68 -3.88
C ASP A 107 -3.21 1.85 -4.46
N TYR A 108 -1.89 1.79 -4.30
CA TYR A 108 -0.95 2.78 -4.79
C TYR A 108 -0.49 2.43 -6.20
N CYS A 109 -0.76 3.33 -7.14
CA CYS A 109 -0.29 3.21 -8.51
C CYS A 109 -0.04 4.59 -9.12
N VAL A 110 1.09 4.76 -9.81
CA VAL A 110 1.38 5.99 -10.56
C VAL A 110 1.11 5.78 -12.04
N VAL A 111 0.65 6.82 -12.73
CA VAL A 111 0.21 6.73 -14.14
C VAL A 111 1.31 6.27 -15.11
N THR A 112 2.56 6.49 -14.74
CA THR A 112 3.77 6.12 -15.49
C THR A 112 4.23 4.69 -15.25
N ASP A 113 3.66 3.98 -14.27
CA ASP A 113 3.94 2.56 -14.01
C ASP A 113 3.36 1.68 -15.15
N PRO A 114 4.20 0.88 -15.83
CA PRO A 114 3.77 0.03 -16.94
C PRO A 114 2.80 -1.09 -16.52
N ASN A 115 2.85 -1.55 -15.28
CA ASN A 115 2.09 -2.70 -14.81
C ASN A 115 0.68 -2.33 -14.35
N CYS A 116 0.57 -1.29 -13.54
CA CYS A 116 -0.70 -0.92 -12.90
C CYS A 116 -1.45 0.21 -13.61
N ALA A 117 -0.82 0.94 -14.53
CA ALA A 117 -1.47 2.00 -15.31
C ALA A 117 -1.18 1.99 -16.81
N GLY A 118 -0.33 1.07 -17.30
CA GLY A 118 0.07 1.00 -18.70
C GLY A 118 1.03 2.12 -19.13
N GLY A 119 1.76 2.71 -18.19
CA GLY A 119 2.81 3.69 -18.47
C GLY A 119 4.07 3.08 -19.06
N ASN A 120 5.17 3.83 -19.07
CA ASN A 120 6.42 3.47 -19.75
C ASN A 120 7.69 3.73 -18.92
N VAL A 121 7.56 3.98 -17.62
CA VAL A 121 8.68 4.21 -16.69
C VAL A 121 8.81 3.02 -15.76
N ASN A 122 9.81 2.17 -15.99
CA ASN A 122 9.98 0.94 -15.20
C ASN A 122 10.39 1.24 -13.75
N GLU A 123 11.17 2.30 -13.57
CA GLU A 123 11.66 2.77 -12.27
C GLU A 123 10.49 3.10 -11.32
N ASP A 124 9.39 3.63 -11.86
CA ASP A 124 8.19 3.93 -11.09
C ASP A 124 7.50 2.65 -10.58
N HIS A 125 7.66 1.53 -11.28
CA HIS A 125 7.23 0.24 -10.75
C HIS A 125 8.18 -0.28 -9.66
N TRP A 126 9.48 -0.03 -9.77
CA TRP A 126 10.50 -0.62 -8.89
C TRP A 126 10.72 0.16 -7.58
N ASN A 127 10.47 1.47 -7.59
CA ASN A 127 10.93 2.37 -6.53
C ASN A 127 9.82 2.81 -5.56
N TYR A 128 8.64 2.18 -5.55
CA TYR A 128 7.55 2.56 -4.63
C TYR A 128 8.00 2.66 -3.17
N PHE A 129 8.83 1.72 -2.71
CA PHE A 129 9.30 1.71 -1.32
C PHE A 129 10.29 2.82 -1.01
N GLU A 130 11.13 3.21 -1.97
CA GLU A 130 12.06 4.32 -1.78
C GLU A 130 11.29 5.65 -1.74
N LEU A 131 10.30 5.80 -2.62
CA LEU A 131 9.60 7.06 -2.81
C LEU A 131 8.45 7.30 -1.81
N TYR A 132 7.76 6.24 -1.37
CA TYR A 132 6.46 6.38 -0.71
C TYR A 132 6.32 5.65 0.64
N SER A 133 7.37 4.98 1.13
CA SER A 133 7.28 4.25 2.42
C SER A 133 6.94 5.17 3.59
N GLU A 134 7.42 6.41 3.60
CA GLU A 134 7.11 7.35 4.68
C GLU A 134 5.63 7.75 4.67
N GLU A 135 5.05 8.02 3.50
CA GLU A 135 3.64 8.35 3.35
C GLU A 135 2.76 7.16 3.77
N ALA A 136 3.08 5.95 3.28
CA ALA A 136 2.35 4.74 3.65
C ALA A 136 2.47 4.44 5.15
N ALA A 137 3.65 4.62 5.75
CA ALA A 137 3.84 4.41 7.18
C ALA A 137 3.00 5.40 8.01
N LYS A 138 2.91 6.66 7.60
CA LYS A 138 2.04 7.66 8.24
C LYS A 138 0.57 7.24 8.17
N TRP A 139 0.10 6.78 7.01
CA TRP A 139 -1.26 6.30 6.85
C TRP A 139 -1.54 5.03 7.67
N VAL A 140 -0.66 4.04 7.67
CA VAL A 140 -0.83 2.82 8.49
C VAL A 140 -0.86 3.17 9.97
N THR A 141 0.00 4.08 10.42
CA THR A 141 0.01 4.54 11.82
C THR A 141 -1.34 5.16 12.19
N SER A 142 -1.89 6.04 11.35
CA SER A 142 -3.19 6.65 11.63
C SER A 142 -4.34 5.63 11.63
N GLN A 143 -4.27 4.58 10.81
CA GLN A 143 -5.24 3.48 10.84
C GLN A 143 -5.18 2.69 12.15
N VAL A 144 -3.97 2.39 12.63
CA VAL A 144 -3.79 1.64 13.89
C VAL A 144 -4.23 2.47 15.09
N GLU A 145 -3.88 3.76 15.12
CA GLU A 145 -4.25 4.69 16.19
C GLU A 145 -5.75 4.99 16.20
N GLY A 146 -6.37 5.19 15.03
CA GLY A 146 -7.82 5.40 14.91
C GLY A 146 -8.65 4.19 15.33
N ASN A 147 -8.07 2.98 15.24
CA ASN A 147 -8.70 1.74 15.71
C ASN A 147 -8.47 1.47 17.22
N VAL A 148 -7.77 2.36 17.93
CA VAL A 148 -7.68 2.29 19.39
C VAL A 148 -9.02 2.77 19.97
N THR A 149 -9.89 1.81 20.32
CA THR A 149 -10.99 2.10 21.25
C THR A 149 -10.37 2.46 22.59
N VAL A 150 -10.19 3.77 22.84
CA VAL A 150 -9.84 4.27 24.17
C VAL A 150 -11.04 3.95 25.06
N THR A 151 -10.98 2.81 25.73
CA THR A 151 -11.84 2.56 26.90
C THR A 151 -11.26 3.45 27.99
N SER A 152 -11.67 4.72 28.00
CA SER A 152 -11.28 5.69 29.01
C SER A 152 -11.82 5.20 30.35
N LEU A 153 -10.94 4.64 31.18
CA LEU A 153 -11.12 4.69 32.61
C LEU A 153 -11.12 6.18 32.98
N GLY A 154 -12.27 6.65 33.44
CA GLY A 154 -12.48 8.05 33.79
C GLY A 154 -11.37 8.56 34.70
N THR A 155 -10.71 9.61 34.26
CA THR A 155 -9.98 10.52 35.13
C THR A 155 -10.25 11.90 34.57
N SER A 156 -11.11 12.63 35.27
CA SER A 156 -11.41 14.04 35.03
C SER A 156 -10.12 14.84 35.00
N GLY A 157 -9.79 15.37 33.83
CA GLY A 157 -8.68 16.27 33.61
C GLY A 157 -9.16 17.37 32.67
N SER A 158 -9.75 18.40 33.27
CA SER A 158 -10.09 19.66 32.62
C SER A 158 -8.84 20.27 31.98
N SER A 159 -8.92 20.73 30.72
CA SER A 159 -8.45 22.06 30.30
C SER A 159 -8.46 22.23 28.78
N SER A 160 -9.28 23.21 28.36
CA SER A 160 -8.90 24.29 27.44
C SER A 160 -8.78 23.97 25.94
N VAL A 161 -9.91 24.20 25.27
CA VAL A 161 -10.00 24.67 23.88
C VAL A 161 -9.09 25.89 23.68
N ILE A 162 -8.18 25.84 22.70
CA ILE A 162 -7.51 27.03 22.17
C ILE A 162 -7.89 27.17 20.70
N ASN A 163 -8.85 28.06 20.44
CA ASN A 163 -9.10 28.61 19.12
C ASN A 163 -8.05 29.69 18.84
N ILE A 164 -7.26 29.55 17.77
CA ILE A 164 -6.54 30.68 17.16
C ILE A 164 -6.81 30.65 15.65
N SER A 165 -7.47 31.70 15.16
CA SER A 165 -7.65 32.01 13.74
C SER A 165 -6.66 33.10 13.32
N THR A 166 -6.03 32.86 12.17
CA THR A 166 -5.53 33.80 11.15
C THR A 166 -4.58 34.95 11.54
N GLN A 167 -3.38 34.93 10.94
CA GLN A 167 -2.94 36.07 10.12
C GLN A 167 -1.89 35.66 9.07
N THR A 168 -2.13 36.18 7.87
CA THR A 168 -1.32 36.17 6.64
C THR A 168 -0.07 37.03 6.74
N THR A 169 1.06 36.51 6.26
CA THR A 169 2.22 37.31 5.83
C THR A 169 2.83 36.71 4.56
N THR A 170 2.57 37.39 3.44
CA THR A 170 3.20 37.25 2.11
C THR A 170 4.64 37.77 2.11
N LEU A 171 5.55 37.17 1.33
CA LEU A 171 6.75 37.78 0.70
C LEU A 171 7.59 36.70 -0.06
N PRO A 172 8.42 37.05 -1.07
CA PRO A 172 8.00 37.25 -2.45
C PRO A 172 8.62 36.27 -3.47
N SER A 173 7.99 36.22 -4.65
CA SER A 173 8.49 35.64 -5.90
C SER A 173 9.51 36.59 -6.56
N THR A 174 10.67 36.07 -6.95
CA THR A 174 11.55 36.73 -7.93
C THR A 174 11.74 35.83 -9.14
N ALA A 175 11.54 36.44 -10.30
CA ALA A 175 11.35 35.84 -11.60
C ALA A 175 12.63 35.27 -12.25
N ALA A 176 12.37 34.47 -13.27
CA ALA A 176 13.30 33.86 -14.19
C ALA A 176 14.24 34.84 -14.92
N THR A 177 15.46 34.37 -15.17
CA THR A 177 16.31 34.84 -16.26
C THR A 177 16.61 33.67 -17.18
N ALA A 178 16.16 33.78 -18.43
CA ALA A 178 16.52 32.88 -19.51
C ALA A 178 17.97 33.10 -19.94
N MET A 179 18.70 32.02 -20.25
CA MET A 179 19.81 32.07 -21.20
C MET A 179 19.88 30.78 -22.01
N SER A 180 19.82 30.98 -23.32
CA SER A 180 20.01 30.02 -24.39
C SER A 180 21.41 29.40 -24.37
N GLY A 181 21.51 28.12 -24.71
CA GLY A 181 22.79 27.44 -24.91
C GLY A 181 22.64 26.16 -25.73
N THR A 182 23.10 26.24 -26.97
CA THR A 182 23.13 25.25 -28.05
C THR A 182 23.84 23.92 -27.67
N SER A 183 23.37 22.80 -28.24
CA SER A 183 23.99 21.47 -28.19
C SER A 183 25.41 21.42 -28.81
N PRO A 184 26.22 20.35 -28.61
CA PRO A 184 25.98 19.09 -29.33
C PRO A 184 26.20 17.80 -28.53
N SER A 185 25.57 16.77 -29.08
CA SER A 185 25.76 15.34 -28.92
C SER A 185 27.22 14.88 -28.96
N SER A 186 27.54 13.87 -28.15
CA SER A 186 28.48 12.82 -28.56
C SER A 186 28.15 11.49 -27.89
N PHE A 187 28.18 10.48 -28.73
CA PHE A 187 27.85 9.09 -28.47
C PHE A 187 28.98 8.40 -27.71
N GLY A 188 28.64 7.55 -26.76
CA GLY A 188 29.57 6.67 -26.06
C GLY A 188 28.88 5.37 -25.68
N SER A 189 28.82 4.43 -26.63
CA SER A 189 28.40 3.05 -26.41
C SER A 189 29.29 2.37 -25.38
N ALA A 190 28.69 1.70 -24.38
CA ALA A 190 29.39 0.71 -23.57
C ALA A 190 28.51 -0.54 -23.39
N ALA A 191 28.84 -1.49 -24.26
CA ALA A 191 28.69 -2.94 -24.20
C ALA A 191 27.99 -3.61 -23.00
N SER A 192 27.10 -4.51 -23.40
CA SER A 192 26.58 -5.65 -22.64
C SER A 192 27.70 -6.42 -21.92
N THR A 193 27.52 -6.67 -20.63
CA THR A 193 28.15 -7.80 -19.94
C THR A 193 27.07 -8.74 -19.45
N SER A 194 26.97 -9.86 -20.15
CA SER A 194 26.24 -11.06 -19.77
C SER A 194 26.77 -11.63 -18.46
N TYR A 195 25.89 -11.80 -17.46
CA TYR A 195 26.17 -12.70 -16.34
C TYR A 195 25.55 -14.07 -16.62
N PRO A 196 26.30 -15.17 -16.44
CA PRO A 196 25.85 -16.49 -16.82
C PRO A 196 24.74 -17.01 -15.89
N VAL A 197 23.70 -17.56 -16.52
CA VAL A 197 22.72 -18.46 -15.93
C VAL A 197 23.44 -19.66 -15.31
N LYS A 198 23.14 -19.97 -14.05
CA LYS A 198 23.39 -21.30 -13.48
C LYS A 198 22.06 -21.90 -13.03
N SER A 199 21.63 -22.93 -13.75
CA SER A 199 20.43 -23.70 -13.44
C SER A 199 20.68 -24.72 -12.32
N SER A 200 19.55 -25.11 -11.72
CA SER A 200 19.24 -26.38 -11.04
C SER A 200 19.91 -26.68 -9.68
N GLY A 201 19.05 -26.77 -8.65
CA GLY A 201 19.35 -27.38 -7.36
C GLY A 201 18.10 -27.46 -6.49
N THR A 202 17.41 -28.59 -6.55
CA THR A 202 16.28 -29.04 -5.74
C THR A 202 16.51 -28.84 -4.23
N GLY A 203 15.54 -28.29 -3.50
CA GLY A 203 15.59 -28.28 -2.02
C GLY A 203 14.44 -27.52 -1.37
N GLY A 204 13.50 -28.23 -0.76
CA GLY A 204 12.42 -27.65 0.02
C GLY A 204 12.95 -26.81 1.20
N GLY A 205 12.42 -25.61 1.36
CA GLY A 205 12.87 -24.67 2.38
C GLY A 205 11.79 -23.65 2.73
N ARG A 206 11.06 -23.97 3.79
CA ARG A 206 10.31 -23.12 4.74
C ARG A 206 10.20 -21.62 4.41
N ILE A 207 8.96 -21.17 4.36
CA ILE A 207 8.50 -19.77 4.39
C ILE A 207 9.19 -19.04 5.55
N VAL A 208 10.16 -18.17 5.23
CA VAL A 208 10.78 -17.30 6.23
C VAL A 208 9.98 -16.00 6.26
N SER A 209 9.19 -15.86 7.30
CA SER A 209 8.49 -14.63 7.67
C SER A 209 9.50 -13.53 7.92
N CYS A 210 9.53 -12.49 7.07
CA CYS A 210 10.32 -11.29 7.35
C CYS A 210 9.47 -10.31 8.17
N LEU A 211 9.51 -10.50 9.49
CA LEU A 211 9.02 -9.51 10.45
C LEU A 211 10.19 -8.58 10.76
N TYR A 212 10.24 -7.40 10.14
CA TYR A 212 11.16 -6.34 10.55
C TYR A 212 10.35 -5.10 10.96
N LEU A 213 9.85 -5.12 12.19
CA LEU A 213 9.42 -3.89 12.87
C LEU A 213 10.46 -3.59 13.94
N LYS A 214 11.40 -2.69 13.62
CA LYS A 214 12.29 -2.10 14.62
C LYS A 214 11.42 -1.31 15.60
N ARG A 215 11.32 -1.83 16.83
CA ARG A 215 10.83 -1.06 17.99
C ARG A 215 11.80 0.10 18.22
N PHE A 216 11.31 1.33 18.11
CA PHE A 216 11.92 2.45 18.82
C PHE A 216 11.14 2.63 20.12
N LEU A 217 11.89 2.51 21.22
CA LEU A 217 11.54 3.02 22.55
C LEU A 217 11.54 4.54 22.52
#